data_AF-A0A512BTM2-F1
#
_entry.id   AF-A0A512BTM2-F1
#
_cell.length_a   1.000
_cell.length_b   1.000
_cell.length_c   1.000
_cell.angle_alpha   90.00
_cell.angle_beta   90.00
_cell.angle_gamma   90.00
#
_symmetry.space_group_name_H-M   'P 1'
#
loop_
_entity.id
_entity.type
_entity.pdbx_description
1 polymer ?
#
loop_
_entity_poly.entity_id
_entity_poly.type
_entity_poly.pdbx_seq_one_letter_code
_entity_poly.pdbx_strand_id
1 'polypeptide(L)' 'MFNNRASALDCTVRDLSDTGARVTFADVSIPPPEFELEIPSKGLRIQARLVWSRGATHGVAFGEEAQVWTGPPPS' A
#
# COMPACT_ATOMS: atom_id res chain seq x y z
N MET A 1 -13.60 12.84 -18.84
CA MET A 1 -12.16 13.04 -18.61
C MET A 1 -11.77 12.23 -17.39
N PHE A 2 -11.05 11.14 -17.58
CA PHE A 2 -10.74 10.15 -16.55
C PHE A 2 -9.71 10.72 -15.58
N ASN A 3 -10.13 11.20 -14.41
CA ASN A 3 -9.19 11.59 -13.36
C ASN A 3 -8.77 10.35 -12.57
N ASN A 4 -8.05 9.43 -13.24
CA ASN A 4 -7.32 8.34 -12.60
C ASN A 4 -6.04 8.90 -11.95
N ARG A 5 -6.17 9.94 -11.10
CA ARG A 5 -5.05 10.37 -10.24
C ARG A 5 -4.81 9.28 -9.20
N ALA A 6 -4.16 8.20 -9.62
CA ALA A 6 -3.28 7.45 -8.74
C ALA A 6 -2.13 8.41 -8.39
N SER A 7 -2.42 9.38 -7.52
CA SER A 7 -1.40 10.24 -6.93
C SER A 7 -0.57 9.34 -6.04
N ALA A 8 0.59 8.91 -6.54
CA ALA A 8 1.58 8.24 -5.69
C ALA A 8 1.93 9.22 -4.58
N LEU A 9 1.44 8.94 -3.37
CA LEU A 9 1.74 9.72 -2.18
C LEU A 9 3.04 9.17 -1.60
N ASP A 10 4.02 10.04 -1.36
CA ASP A 10 5.19 9.68 -0.58
C ASP A 10 4.74 9.21 0.81
N CYS A 11 4.94 7.92 1.07
CA CYS A 11 4.59 7.30 2.33
C CYS A 11 5.79 6.57 2.91
N THR A 12 5.97 6.72 4.22
CA THR A 12 6.97 5.98 4.98
C THR A 12 6.33 4.72 5.52
N VAL A 13 6.76 3.57 5.00
CA VAL A 13 6.36 2.27 5.53
C VAL A 13 7.23 1.93 6.74
N ARG A 14 6.59 1.64 7.87
CA ARG A 14 7.19 1.10 9.09
C ARG A 14 6.45 -0.18 9.47
N ASP A 15 7.10 -1.06 10.23
CA ASP A 15 6.42 -2.22 10.82
C ASP A 15 5.75 -3.13 9.76
N LEU A 16 6.42 -3.30 8.62
CA LEU A 16 5.96 -4.13 7.51
C LEU A 16 6.00 -5.61 7.91
N SER A 17 4.86 -6.29 7.79
CA SER A 17 4.66 -7.71 8.08
C SER A 17 3.94 -8.39 6.90
N ASP A 18 3.85 -9.73 6.89
CA ASP A 18 3.12 -10.48 5.85
C ASP A 18 1.63 -10.13 5.76
N THR A 19 1.01 -9.73 6.87
CA THR A 19 -0.43 -9.46 6.96
C THR A 19 -0.80 -7.98 6.90
N GLY A 20 0.18 -7.08 6.90
CA GLY A 20 -0.07 -5.64 6.93
C GLY A 20 1.17 -4.81 7.18
N ALA A 21 0.97 -3.49 7.21
CA ALA A 21 2.03 -2.54 7.49
C ALA A 21 1.49 -1.28 8.16
N ARG A 22 2.40 -0.50 8.72
CA ARG A 22 2.12 0.83 9.22
C ARG A 22 2.68 1.85 8.24
N VAL A 23 1.82 2.63 7.61
CA VAL A 23 2.24 3.66 6.66
C VAL A 23 2.04 5.03 7.28
N THR A 24 2.96 5.95 7.02
CA THR A 24 2.84 7.36 7.44
C THR A 24 2.93 8.21 6.19
N PHE A 25 1.88 8.97 5.89
CA PHE A 25 1.88 9.85 4.72
C PHE A 25 2.54 11.18 5.07
N ALA A 26 3.29 11.76 4.11
CA ALA A 26 3.89 13.08 4.28
C ALA A 26 2.83 14.20 4.30
N ASP A 27 1.70 13.97 3.65
CA ASP A 27 0.55 14.88 3.61
C ASP A 27 -0.59 14.37 4.49
N VAL A 28 -1.43 15.29 5.02
CA VAL A 28 -2.58 15.00 5.88
C VAL A 28 -3.79 14.50 5.07
N SER A 29 -3.53 13.63 4.10
CA SER A 29 -4.54 13.02 3.26
C SER A 29 -4.85 11.63 3.77
N ILE A 30 -6.12 11.40 4.11
CA ILE A 30 -6.60 10.07 4.52
C ILE A 30 -6.77 9.24 3.24
N PRO A 31 -6.05 8.12 3.08
CA PRO A 31 -6.23 7.26 1.92
C PRO A 31 -7.64 6.64 1.92
N PRO A 32 -8.13 6.21 0.76
CA PRO A 32 -9.37 5.43 0.70
C PRO A 32 -9.25 4.15 1.54
N PRO A 33 -10.40 3.57 1.98
CA PRO A 33 -10.40 2.39 2.84
C PRO A 33 -9.77 1.16 2.17
N GLU A 34 -9.76 1.12 0.84
CA GLU A 34 -9.10 0.10 0.03
C GLU A 34 -8.26 0.83 -1.01
N PHE A 35 -6.99 0.47 -1.09
CA PHE A 35 -6.04 1.06 -2.02
C PHE A 35 -4.92 0.09 -2.33
N GLU A 36 -4.19 0.35 -3.40
CA GLU A 36 -3.05 -0.47 -3.76
C GLU A 36 -1.77 0.14 -3.18
N LEU A 37 -1.07 -0.64 -2.35
CA LEU A 37 0.21 -0.28 -1.80
C LEU A 37 1.32 -0.85 -2.69
N GLU A 38 2.07 0.05 -3.33
CA GLU A 38 3.30 -0.30 -4.03
C GLU A 38 4.50 -0.03 -3.11
N ILE A 39 5.33 -1.06 -2.91
CA ILE A 39 6.55 -0.99 -2.12
C ILE A 39 7.73 -1.16 -3.09
N PRO A 40 8.22 -0.07 -3.72
CA PRO A 40 9.27 -0.13 -4.72
C PRO A 40 10.57 -0.72 -4.17
N SER A 41 10.87 -0.51 -2.88
CA SER A 41 12.02 -1.12 -2.20
C SER A 41 11.98 -2.66 -2.18
N LYS A 42 10.80 -3.27 -2.36
CA LYS A 42 10.60 -4.72 -2.47
C LYS A 42 10.14 -5.16 -3.86
N GLY A 43 9.83 -4.23 -4.77
CA GLY A 43 9.16 -4.53 -6.04
C GLY A 43 7.81 -5.22 -5.86
N LEU A 44 7.12 -4.94 -4.74
CA LEU A 44 5.84 -5.57 -4.40
C LEU A 44 4.70 -4.57 -4.65
N ARG A 45 3.58 -5.05 -5.19
CA ARG A 45 2.35 -4.28 -5.32
C ARG A 45 1.21 -5.14 -4.78
N ILE A 46 0.50 -4.62 -3.79
CA ILE A 46 -0.48 -5.40 -3.02
C ILE A 46 -1.71 -4.56 -2.69
N GLN A 47 -2.89 -5.19 -2.74
CA GLN A 47 -4.11 -4.59 -2.21
C GLN A 47 -4.01 -4.45 -0.70
N ALA A 48 -4.12 -3.21 -0.21
CA ALA A 48 -4.07 -2.88 1.19
C ALA A 48 -5.36 -2.16 1.60
N ARG A 49 -5.88 -2.51 2.78
CA ARG A 49 -7.04 -1.86 3.37
C ARG A 49 -6.66 -1.08 4.61
N LEU A 50 -7.21 0.12 4.75
CA LEU A 50 -7.06 0.94 5.94
C LEU A 50 -7.82 0.31 7.10
N VAL A 51 -7.10 -0.14 8.12
CA VAL A 51 -7.69 -0.71 9.35
C VAL A 51 -7.90 0.37 10.39
N TRP A 52 -6.95 1.29 10.51
CA TRP A 52 -7.03 2.39 11.47
C TRP A 52 -6.20 3.58 11.00
N SER A 53 -6.62 4.78 11.43
CA SER A 53 -5.95 6.06 11.16
C SER A 53 -5.70 6.79 12.46
N ARG A 54 -4.51 7.34 12.63
CA ARG A 54 -4.09 8.07 13.83
C ARG A 54 -3.16 9.22 13.45
N GLY A 55 -3.76 10.37 13.14
CA GLY A 55 -3.05 11.53 12.62
C GLY A 55 -2.46 11.23 11.25
N ALA A 56 -1.14 11.37 11.11
CA ALA A 56 -0.41 11.06 9.87
C ALA A 56 -0.07 9.55 9.73
N THR A 57 -0.31 8.74 10.76
CA THR A 57 0.02 7.31 10.76
C THR A 57 -1.23 6.47 10.57
N HIS A 58 -1.14 5.50 9.66
CA HIS A 58 -2.25 4.65 9.26
C HIS A 58 -1.80 3.19 9.29
N GLY A 59 -2.61 2.34 9.91
CA GLY A 59 -2.41 0.90 9.88
C GLY A 59 -3.19 0.31 8.72
N VAL A 60 -2.51 -0.47 7.89
CA VAL A 60 -3.09 -1.11 6.73
C VAL A 60 -2.92 -2.61 6.82
N ALA A 61 -3.96 -3.36 6.45
CA ALA A 61 -3.89 -4.81 6.34
C ALA A 61 -3.77 -5.18 4.87
N PHE A 62 -2.94 -6.17 4.61
CA PHE A 62 -2.76 -6.71 3.28
C PHE A 62 -3.89 -7.69 2.96
N GLY A 63 -4.41 -7.58 1.74
CA GLY A 63 -5.29 -8.58 1.18
C GLY A 63 -4.52 -9.89 0.98
N GLU A 64 -5.25 -11.01 1.05
CA GLU A 64 -4.73 -12.37 0.92
C GLU A 64 -3.94 -12.60 -0.39
N GLU A 65 -4.19 -11.76 -1.39
CA GLU A 65 -3.49 -11.71 -2.66
C GLU A 65 -2.29 -10.75 -2.61
N ALA A 66 -1.33 -11.01 -1.72
CA ALA A 66 0.04 -10.57 -1.92
C ALA A 66 0.58 -11.23 -3.20
N GLN A 67 0.14 -10.75 -4.37
CA GLN A 67 0.64 -11.16 -5.66
C GLN A 67 2.09 -10.66 -5.73
N VAL A 68 3.00 -11.46 -5.18
CA VAL A 68 4.40 -11.43 -5.55
C VAL A 68 4.38 -11.64 -7.07
N TRP A 69 4.64 -10.59 -7.84
CA TRP A 69 4.84 -10.74 -9.28
C TRP A 69 6.13 -11.54 -9.47
N THR A 70 6.02 -12.86 -9.39
CA THR A 70 6.92 -13.74 -10.12
C THR A 70 6.58 -13.51 -11.58
N GLY A 71 7.53 -12.99 -12.36
CA GLY A 71 7.37 -12.84 -13.81
C GLY A 71 6.93 -14.14 -14.50
N PRO A 72 6.77 -14.13 -15.84
CA PRO A 72 6.29 -15.32 -16.54
C PRO A 72 7.13 -16.55 -16.12
N PRO A 73 6.47 -17.69 -15.83
CA PRO A 73 7.19 -18.91 -15.44
C PRO A 73 8.24 -19.23 -16.51
N PRO A 74 9.49 -19.57 -16.14
CA PRO A 74 10.46 -19.99 -17.14
C PRO A 74 10.03 -21.35 -17.74
N SER A 75 9.74 -21.30 -19.05
CA SER A 75 9.63 -22.38 -20.05
C SER A 75 8.53 -23.42 -19.88
#